data_AF-A0A7V2NRD0-F1
#
_entry.id   AF-A0A7V2NRD0-F1
#
_cell.length_a   1.000
_cell.length_b   1.000
_cell.length_c   1.000
_cell.angle_alpha   90.00
_cell.angle_beta   90.00
_cell.angle_gamma   90.00
#
_symmetry.space_group_name_H-M   'P 1'
#
loop_
_entity.id
_entity.type
_entity.pdbx_description
1 polymer ?
#
loop_
_entity_poly.entity_id
_entity_poly.type
_entity_poly.pdbx_seq_one_letter_code
_entity_poly.pdbx_strand_id
1 'polypeptide(L)'
;MKFLRKFSTQDLLYIAIFSALGLAIKPLITPIAIMLTRMLMITGGSLFGGLYMMWIVLAIASVRKPWTGTLVGLIQGFVMLALGNAGPHGALSLITFTLPGFAADMTAFFMKNYSKAISHILVCIIANITGTIIVSLLIWQLPFIPLLISLGLSVLSAVPGGFLSFVIYRRLAQFGLVYE
;
A
#
# COMPACT_ATOMS: atom_id res chain seq x y z
N MET A 1 15.31 -8.15 -18.49
CA MET A 1 15.58 -6.69 -18.55
C MET A 1 14.69 -5.88 -19.51
N LYS A 2 13.94 -6.47 -20.47
CA LYS A 2 13.05 -5.71 -21.39
C LYS A 2 11.89 -4.96 -20.71
N PHE A 3 11.42 -5.43 -19.54
CA PHE A 3 10.31 -4.83 -18.81
C PHE A 3 10.67 -3.48 -18.17
N LEU A 4 11.83 -3.41 -17.50
CA LEU A 4 12.32 -2.19 -16.84
C LEU A 4 12.64 -1.07 -17.84
N ARG A 5 12.95 -1.40 -19.12
CA ARG A 5 13.16 -0.39 -20.18
C ARG A 5 11.90 0.44 -20.51
N LYS A 6 10.72 0.01 -20.05
CA LYS A 6 9.48 0.80 -20.20
C LYS A 6 9.39 1.94 -19.18
N PHE A 7 10.16 1.89 -18.09
CA PHE A 7 10.20 2.91 -17.05
C PHE A 7 11.34 3.89 -17.34
N SER A 8 11.05 5.17 -17.19
CA SER A 8 12.07 6.22 -17.23
C SER A 8 12.88 6.18 -15.92
N THR A 9 14.05 6.82 -15.90
CA THR A 9 14.84 6.98 -14.67
C THR A 9 14.03 7.70 -13.58
N GLN A 10 13.21 8.67 -13.97
CA GLN A 10 12.32 9.41 -13.08
C GLN A 10 11.23 8.51 -12.48
N ASP A 11 10.66 7.59 -13.28
CA ASP A 11 9.67 6.64 -12.79
C ASP A 11 10.25 5.69 -11.74
N LEU A 12 11.45 5.16 -12.02
CA LEU A 12 12.16 4.28 -11.10
C LEU A 12 12.51 5.02 -9.79
N LEU A 13 12.85 6.31 -9.89
CA LEU A 13 13.09 7.17 -8.73
C LEU A 13 11.82 7.31 -7.87
N TYR A 14 10.65 7.57 -8.47
CA TYR A 14 9.40 7.63 -7.72
C TYR A 14 9.07 6.31 -7.03
N ILE A 15 9.20 5.20 -7.74
CA ILE A 15 9.00 3.86 -7.17
C ILE A 15 9.90 3.68 -5.94
N ALA A 16 11.20 3.98 -6.07
CA ALA A 16 12.15 3.85 -4.96
C ALA A 16 11.80 4.75 -3.77
N ILE A 17 11.48 6.02 -4.02
CA ILE A 17 11.13 6.99 -2.96
C ILE A 17 9.87 6.54 -2.22
N PHE A 18 8.80 6.21 -2.93
CA PHE A 18 7.55 5.80 -2.29
C PHE A 18 7.67 4.44 -1.60
N SER A 19 8.45 3.50 -2.14
CA SER A 19 8.81 2.26 -1.44
C SER A 19 9.52 2.55 -0.12
N ALA A 20 10.54 3.40 -0.13
CA ALA A 20 11.31 3.75 1.07
C ALA A 20 10.46 4.48 2.12
N LEU A 21 9.66 5.47 1.73
CA LEU A 21 8.76 6.19 2.64
C LEU A 21 7.71 5.27 3.27
N GLY A 22 7.11 4.38 2.47
CA GLY A 22 6.14 3.40 2.98
C GLY A 22 6.74 2.38 3.94
N LEU A 23 8.05 2.12 3.89
CA LEU A 23 8.75 1.31 4.88
C LEU A 23 9.11 2.14 6.12
N ALA A 24 9.63 3.36 5.93
CA ALA A 24 10.08 4.23 7.00
C ALA A 24 8.96 4.63 7.98
N ILE A 25 7.71 4.70 7.50
CA ILE A 25 6.56 5.01 8.35
C ILE A 25 6.18 3.84 9.28
N LYS A 26 6.51 2.59 8.94
CA LYS A 26 6.04 1.41 9.68
C LYS A 26 6.52 1.39 11.14
N PRO A 27 7.80 1.60 11.46
CA PRO A 27 8.26 1.64 12.86
C PRO A 27 7.60 2.72 13.70
N LEU A 28 7.14 3.82 13.07
CA LEU A 28 6.46 4.93 13.76
C LEU A 28 5.02 4.57 14.11
N ILE A 29 4.31 3.91 13.20
CA ILE A 29 2.88 3.60 13.36
C ILE A 29 2.67 2.27 14.09
N THR A 30 3.58 1.31 13.95
CA THR A 30 3.41 -0.05 14.51
C THR A 30 3.18 -0.08 16.02
N PRO A 31 3.92 0.68 16.87
CA PRO A 31 3.66 0.71 18.32
C PRO A 31 2.23 1.17 18.64
N ILE A 32 1.78 2.24 17.97
CA ILE A 32 0.43 2.80 18.13
C ILE A 32 -0.62 1.79 17.65
N ALA A 33 -0.37 1.13 16.52
CA ALA A 33 -1.23 0.09 15.98
C ALA A 33 -1.40 -1.04 16.97
N ILE A 34 -0.30 -1.59 17.51
CA ILE A 34 -0.33 -2.70 18.45
C ILE A 34 -1.10 -2.33 19.74
N MET A 35 -0.94 -1.11 20.25
CA MET A 35 -1.69 -0.64 21.43
C MET A 35 -3.20 -0.69 21.21
N LEU A 36 -3.67 -0.21 20.05
CA LEU A 36 -5.11 -0.20 19.72
C LEU A 36 -5.63 -1.59 19.34
N THR A 37 -4.86 -2.35 18.56
CA THR A 37 -5.36 -3.59 17.97
C THR A 37 -5.27 -4.79 18.89
N ARG A 38 -4.33 -4.82 19.83
CA ARG A 38 -4.31 -5.87 20.88
C ARG A 38 -5.53 -5.79 21.78
N MET A 39 -6.06 -4.60 22.05
CA MET A 39 -7.27 -4.42 22.85
C MET A 39 -8.53 -4.93 22.14
N LEU A 40 -8.55 -4.87 20.80
CA LEU A 40 -9.71 -5.20 19.97
C LEU A 40 -9.62 -6.56 19.27
N MET A 41 -8.57 -7.37 19.53
CA MET A 41 -8.30 -8.67 18.88
C MET A 41 -8.32 -8.62 17.32
N ILE A 42 -7.92 -7.49 16.75
CA ILE A 42 -7.86 -7.26 15.30
C ILE A 42 -6.41 -7.18 14.82
N THR A 43 -6.19 -7.30 13.51
CA THR A 43 -4.86 -7.11 12.94
C THR A 43 -4.50 -5.62 12.90
N GLY A 44 -3.30 -5.25 13.39
CA GLY A 44 -2.74 -3.89 13.31
C GLY A 44 -2.81 -3.26 11.92
N GLY A 45 -2.67 -4.11 10.90
CA GLY A 45 -2.73 -3.73 9.50
C GLY A 45 -4.11 -3.26 9.02
N SER A 46 -5.22 -3.68 9.64
CA SER A 46 -6.55 -3.26 9.18
C SER A 46 -6.85 -1.79 9.51
N LEU A 47 -6.47 -1.34 10.72
CA LEU A 47 -6.77 0.02 11.18
C LEU A 47 -5.83 1.08 10.60
N PHE A 48 -4.55 0.77 10.41
CA PHE A 48 -3.56 1.70 9.86
C PHE A 48 -3.18 1.40 8.41
N GLY A 49 -3.80 0.38 7.83
CA GLY A 49 -3.50 -0.10 6.48
C GLY A 49 -3.68 0.95 5.40
N GLY A 50 -4.68 1.83 5.53
CA GLY A 50 -4.85 2.95 4.60
C GLY A 50 -3.62 3.87 4.50
N LEU A 51 -2.93 4.14 5.62
CA LEU A 51 -1.69 4.92 5.62
C LEU A 51 -0.51 4.15 5.01
N TYR A 52 -0.52 2.81 5.05
CA TYR A 52 0.49 2.01 4.38
C TYR A 52 0.24 1.91 2.87
N MET A 53 -1.01 1.75 2.46
CA MET A 53 -1.39 1.59 1.05
C MET A 53 -1.35 2.90 0.28
N MET A 54 -1.47 4.06 0.93
CA MET A 54 -1.42 5.37 0.25
C MET A 54 -0.14 5.58 -0.56
N TRP A 55 0.98 5.00 -0.14
CA TRP A 55 2.28 5.11 -0.82
C TRP A 55 2.29 4.35 -2.14
N ILE A 56 1.65 3.18 -2.20
CA ILE A 56 1.43 2.42 -3.43
C ILE A 56 0.57 3.25 -4.38
N VAL A 57 -0.51 3.83 -3.88
CA VAL A 57 -1.42 4.68 -4.67
C VAL A 57 -0.70 5.91 -5.22
N LEU A 58 0.15 6.57 -4.41
CA LEU A 58 0.98 7.69 -4.84
C LEU A 58 1.91 7.29 -5.99
N ALA A 59 2.64 6.18 -5.85
CA ALA A 59 3.53 5.71 -6.90
C ALA A 59 2.77 5.45 -8.21
N ILE A 60 1.63 4.77 -8.14
CA ILE A 60 0.78 4.52 -9.31
C ILE A 60 0.33 5.83 -9.96
N ALA A 61 -0.17 6.78 -9.16
CA ALA A 61 -0.67 8.06 -9.65
C ALA A 61 0.45 8.95 -10.24
N SER A 62 1.66 8.86 -9.70
CA SER A 62 2.83 9.61 -10.17
C SER A 62 3.46 9.02 -11.43
N VAL A 63 3.58 7.70 -11.52
CA VAL A 63 4.27 7.02 -12.64
C VAL A 63 3.31 6.73 -13.80
N ARG A 64 2.04 6.42 -13.50
CA ARG A 64 0.98 6.11 -14.48
C ARG A 64 1.33 5.02 -15.50
N LYS A 65 2.16 4.06 -15.09
CA LYS A 65 2.51 2.87 -15.89
C LYS A 65 1.97 1.60 -15.22
N PRO A 66 1.58 0.59 -16.01
CA PRO A 66 1.10 -0.65 -15.45
C PRO A 66 2.19 -1.31 -14.59
N TRP A 67 1.77 -2.00 -13.53
CA TRP A 67 2.63 -2.76 -12.61
C TRP A 67 3.49 -1.92 -11.66
N THR A 68 3.20 -0.62 -11.56
CA THR A 68 3.95 0.27 -10.67
C THR A 68 3.74 -0.12 -9.21
N GLY A 69 2.48 -0.37 -8.80
CA GLY A 69 2.17 -0.74 -7.42
C GLY A 69 2.79 -2.07 -7.02
N THR A 70 2.80 -3.03 -7.92
CA THR A 70 3.42 -4.35 -7.77
C THR A 70 4.92 -4.22 -7.56
N LEU A 71 5.60 -3.37 -8.34
CA LEU A 71 7.03 -3.09 -8.16
C LEU A 71 7.32 -2.45 -6.81
N VAL A 72 6.48 -1.49 -6.37
CA VAL A 72 6.61 -0.88 -5.05
C VAL A 72 6.52 -1.94 -3.95
N GLY A 73 5.47 -2.79 -3.98
CA GLY A 73 5.27 -3.86 -3.01
C GLY A 73 6.42 -4.89 -3.02
N LEU A 74 6.89 -5.25 -4.21
CA LEU A 74 8.01 -6.18 -4.36
C LEU A 74 9.30 -5.61 -3.76
N ILE A 75 9.65 -4.37 -4.07
CA ILE A 75 10.83 -3.70 -3.49
C ILE A 75 10.68 -3.61 -1.97
N GLN A 76 9.50 -3.26 -1.47
CA GLN A 76 9.27 -3.17 -0.03
C GLN A 76 9.44 -4.53 0.67
N GLY A 77 8.93 -5.61 0.08
CA GLY A 77 9.12 -6.97 0.59
C GLY A 77 10.58 -7.40 0.59
N PHE A 78 11.31 -7.14 -0.52
CA PHE A 78 12.74 -7.45 -0.61
C PHE A 78 13.57 -6.70 0.43
N VAL A 79 13.33 -5.41 0.60
CA VAL A 79 14.05 -4.60 1.60
C VAL A 79 13.75 -5.09 3.01
N MET A 80 12.49 -5.45 3.33
CA MET A 80 12.15 -6.01 4.63
C MET A 80 12.85 -7.34 4.92
N LEU A 81 12.99 -8.21 3.91
CA LEU A 81 13.76 -9.44 4.03
C LEU A 81 15.26 -9.16 4.22
N ALA A 82 15.82 -8.27 3.42
CA ALA A 82 17.24 -7.93 3.47
C ALA A 82 17.65 -7.31 4.82
N LEU A 83 16.77 -6.51 5.42
CA LEU A 83 17.00 -5.89 6.72
C LEU A 83 16.72 -6.84 7.90
N GLY A 84 16.27 -8.07 7.66
CA GLY A 84 15.87 -9.00 8.72
C GLY A 84 14.60 -8.60 9.48
N ASN A 85 13.90 -7.57 9.02
CA ASN A 85 12.73 -6.96 9.67
C ASN A 85 11.39 -7.54 9.19
N ALA A 86 11.40 -8.69 8.50
CA ALA A 86 10.20 -9.35 8.00
C ALA A 86 9.24 -9.85 9.12
N GLY A 87 9.67 -9.80 10.39
CA GLY A 87 8.89 -10.25 11.53
C GLY A 87 8.57 -11.75 11.44
N PRO A 88 7.46 -12.23 12.04
CA PRO A 88 7.07 -13.64 11.99
C PRO A 88 6.67 -14.12 10.59
N HIS A 89 6.62 -13.23 9.60
CA HIS A 89 6.22 -13.56 8.23
C HIS A 89 7.34 -14.21 7.43
N GLY A 90 8.61 -13.96 7.76
CA GLY A 90 9.75 -14.47 6.96
C GLY A 90 9.57 -14.20 5.47
N ALA A 91 9.79 -15.21 4.62
CA ALA A 91 9.61 -15.11 3.16
C ALA A 91 8.17 -14.73 2.73
N LEU A 92 7.15 -14.97 3.55
CA LEU A 92 5.76 -14.57 3.24
C LEU A 92 5.59 -13.04 3.18
N SER A 93 6.53 -12.28 3.74
CA SER A 93 6.57 -10.82 3.58
C SER A 93 6.63 -10.38 2.12
N LEU A 94 7.25 -11.14 1.21
CA LEU A 94 7.19 -10.83 -0.22
C LEU A 94 5.75 -10.86 -0.73
N ILE A 95 4.99 -11.88 -0.33
CA ILE A 95 3.60 -12.06 -0.77
C ILE A 95 2.70 -10.96 -0.17
N THR A 96 2.84 -10.69 1.13
CA THR A 96 1.98 -9.74 1.85
C THR A 96 2.19 -8.30 1.43
N PHE A 97 3.35 -7.95 0.86
CA PHE A 97 3.58 -6.63 0.28
C PHE A 97 3.30 -6.57 -1.23
N THR A 98 3.60 -7.62 -1.99
CA THR A 98 3.44 -7.61 -3.45
C THR A 98 1.97 -7.68 -3.88
N LEU A 99 1.16 -8.53 -3.24
CA LEU A 99 -0.24 -8.72 -3.65
C LEU A 99 -1.14 -7.48 -3.46
N PRO A 100 -1.03 -6.68 -2.38
CA PRO A 100 -1.71 -5.39 -2.31
C PRO A 100 -1.32 -4.46 -3.47
N GLY A 101 -0.03 -4.44 -3.84
CA GLY A 101 0.45 -3.69 -5.00
C GLY A 101 -0.15 -4.16 -6.32
N PHE A 102 -0.26 -5.47 -6.51
CA PHE A 102 -0.92 -6.09 -7.65
C PHE A 102 -2.40 -5.70 -7.72
N ALA A 103 -3.12 -5.82 -6.61
CA ALA A 103 -4.54 -5.45 -6.56
C ALA A 103 -4.76 -3.94 -6.79
N ALA A 104 -3.83 -3.11 -6.31
CA ALA A 104 -3.80 -1.69 -6.62
C ALA A 104 -3.63 -1.44 -8.12
N ASP A 105 -2.68 -2.10 -8.80
CA ASP A 105 -2.48 -1.98 -10.25
C ASP A 105 -3.71 -2.44 -11.05
N MET A 106 -4.37 -3.53 -10.62
CA MET A 106 -5.61 -3.99 -11.27
C MET A 106 -6.73 -2.96 -11.14
N THR A 107 -6.88 -2.35 -9.97
CA THR A 107 -7.88 -1.29 -9.75
C THR A 107 -7.53 -0.03 -10.56
N ALA A 108 -6.26 0.34 -10.55
CA ALA A 108 -5.67 1.45 -11.29
C ALA A 108 -5.87 1.34 -12.81
N PHE A 109 -5.87 0.12 -13.35
CA PHE A 109 -6.17 -0.12 -14.76
C PHE A 109 -7.58 0.34 -15.15
N PHE A 110 -8.56 0.17 -14.25
CA PHE A 110 -9.93 0.67 -14.45
C PHE A 110 -10.04 2.17 -14.13
N MET A 111 -9.19 2.69 -13.23
CA MET A 111 -9.16 4.10 -12.84
C MET A 111 -8.23 4.91 -13.74
N LYS A 112 -8.77 5.44 -14.84
CA LYS A 112 -7.97 6.20 -15.82
C LYS A 112 -7.63 7.64 -15.39
N ASN A 113 -8.26 8.18 -14.34
CA ASN A 113 -8.17 9.60 -14.00
C ASN A 113 -7.74 9.86 -12.55
N TYR A 114 -6.46 10.09 -12.34
CA TYR A 114 -5.86 10.39 -11.02
C TYR A 114 -6.05 11.84 -10.55
N SER A 115 -6.65 12.71 -11.36
CA SER A 115 -7.03 14.07 -10.92
C SER A 115 -8.23 14.10 -9.94
N LYS A 116 -8.85 12.94 -9.67
CA LYS A 116 -10.00 12.80 -8.78
C LYS A 116 -9.66 12.00 -7.53
N ALA A 117 -10.10 12.48 -6.37
CA ALA A 117 -9.94 11.78 -5.09
C ALA A 117 -10.51 10.35 -5.11
N ILE A 118 -11.62 10.14 -5.83
CA ILE A 118 -12.29 8.84 -5.92
C ILE A 118 -11.36 7.74 -6.45
N SER A 119 -10.48 8.05 -7.41
CA SER A 119 -9.56 7.07 -7.97
C SER A 119 -8.50 6.66 -6.96
N HIS A 120 -7.96 7.61 -6.19
CA HIS A 120 -7.02 7.29 -5.11
C HIS A 120 -7.69 6.47 -4.00
N ILE A 121 -8.91 6.83 -3.61
CA ILE A 121 -9.68 6.14 -2.57
C ILE A 121 -9.97 4.69 -2.98
N LEU A 122 -10.47 4.46 -4.19
CA LEU A 122 -10.82 3.12 -4.65
C LEU A 122 -9.60 2.21 -4.76
N VAL A 123 -8.50 2.71 -5.33
CA VAL A 123 -7.23 1.95 -5.39
C VAL A 123 -6.72 1.63 -3.98
N CYS A 124 -6.80 2.59 -3.05
CA CYS A 124 -6.40 2.39 -1.65
C CYS A 124 -7.27 1.34 -0.95
N ILE A 125 -8.59 1.38 -1.13
CA ILE A 125 -9.53 0.43 -0.54
C ILE A 125 -9.22 -0.98 -1.00
N ILE A 126 -9.07 -1.20 -2.31
CA ILE A 126 -8.80 -2.54 -2.84
C ILE A 126 -7.44 -3.05 -2.36
N ALA A 127 -6.39 -2.21 -2.41
CA ALA A 127 -5.08 -2.58 -1.89
C ALA A 127 -5.14 -2.99 -0.41
N ASN A 128 -5.87 -2.22 0.41
CA ASN A 128 -5.93 -2.48 1.85
C ASN A 128 -6.77 -3.71 2.20
N ILE A 129 -7.91 -3.91 1.52
CA ILE A 129 -8.70 -5.13 1.65
C ILE A 129 -7.85 -6.34 1.31
N THR A 130 -7.12 -6.30 0.18
CA THR A 130 -6.24 -7.39 -0.23
C THR A 130 -5.18 -7.67 0.84
N GLY A 131 -4.49 -6.63 1.34
CA GLY A 131 -3.50 -6.80 2.41
C GLY A 131 -4.08 -7.39 3.68
N THR A 132 -5.26 -6.92 4.09
CA THR A 132 -5.96 -7.40 5.27
C THR A 132 -6.37 -8.86 5.13
N ILE A 133 -6.92 -9.28 3.97
CA ILE A 133 -7.29 -10.68 3.70
C ILE A 133 -6.06 -11.58 3.80
N ILE A 134 -4.97 -11.22 3.10
CA ILE A 134 -3.77 -12.06 3.04
C ILE A 134 -3.16 -12.22 4.44
N VAL A 135 -3.03 -11.13 5.18
CA VAL A 135 -2.44 -11.17 6.52
C VAL A 135 -3.36 -11.91 7.50
N SER A 136 -4.68 -11.70 7.40
CA SER A 136 -5.63 -12.34 8.32
C SER A 136 -5.78 -13.83 8.07
N LEU A 137 -5.68 -14.30 6.82
CA LEU A 137 -5.80 -15.72 6.48
C LEU A 137 -4.47 -16.47 6.56
N LEU A 138 -3.40 -15.94 5.96
CA LEU A 138 -2.14 -16.68 5.85
C LEU A 138 -1.28 -16.63 7.11
N ILE A 139 -1.42 -15.58 7.94
CA ILE A 139 -0.56 -15.39 9.09
C ILE A 139 -1.33 -15.58 10.39
N TRP A 140 -2.40 -14.81 10.58
CA TRP A 140 -3.11 -14.79 11.86
C TRP A 140 -4.22 -15.82 11.99
N GLN A 141 -4.62 -16.44 10.88
CA GLN A 141 -5.69 -17.44 10.82
C GLN A 141 -6.94 -17.01 11.61
N LEU A 142 -7.37 -15.76 11.38
CA LEU A 142 -8.46 -15.17 12.15
C LEU A 142 -9.78 -15.94 11.93
N PRO A 143 -10.60 -16.12 12.97
CA PRO A 143 -11.95 -16.64 12.80
C PRO A 143 -12.83 -15.66 12.04
N PHE A 144 -13.96 -16.15 11.53
CA PHE A 144 -14.81 -15.43 10.58
C PHE A 144 -15.27 -14.05 11.09
N ILE A 145 -15.67 -13.95 12.37
CA ILE A 145 -16.19 -12.70 12.93
C ILE A 145 -15.10 -11.61 13.03
N PRO A 146 -13.91 -11.86 13.65
CA PRO A 146 -12.80 -10.89 13.62
C PRO A 146 -12.29 -10.54 12.23
N LEU A 147 -12.38 -11.47 11.26
CA LEU A 147 -12.05 -11.18 9.87
C LEU A 147 -13.00 -10.10 9.30
N LEU A 148 -14.31 -10.26 9.48
CA LEU A 148 -15.29 -9.27 9.00
C LEU A 148 -15.07 -7.88 9.61
N ILE A 149 -14.79 -7.82 10.92
CA ILE A 149 -14.47 -6.56 11.62
C ILE A 149 -13.20 -5.94 11.03
N SER A 150 -12.16 -6.75 10.81
CA SER A 150 -10.91 -6.29 10.22
C SER A 150 -11.11 -5.77 8.78
N LEU A 151 -11.97 -6.39 7.98
CA LEU A 151 -12.30 -5.91 6.64
C LEU A 151 -13.06 -4.58 6.68
N GLY A 152 -14.00 -4.42 7.61
CA GLY A 152 -14.69 -3.14 7.83
C GLY A 152 -13.71 -2.03 8.19
N LEU A 153 -12.82 -2.27 9.14
CA LEU A 153 -11.78 -1.31 9.53
C LEU A 153 -10.79 -1.01 8.41
N SER A 154 -10.47 -2.01 7.59
CA SER A 154 -9.63 -1.84 6.40
C SER A 154 -10.24 -0.86 5.40
N VAL A 155 -11.55 -0.94 5.16
CA VAL A 155 -12.24 0.03 4.29
C VAL A 155 -12.25 1.41 4.94
N LEU A 156 -12.62 1.49 6.21
CA LEU A 156 -12.70 2.75 6.95
C LEU A 156 -11.36 3.48 7.00
N SER A 157 -10.25 2.76 7.18
CA SER A 157 -8.91 3.34 7.21
C SER A 157 -8.38 3.70 5.81
N ALA A 158 -8.77 2.96 4.77
CA ALA A 158 -8.33 3.21 3.41
C ALA A 158 -8.90 4.51 2.81
N VAL A 159 -10.11 4.92 3.21
CA VAL A 159 -10.72 6.18 2.75
C VAL A 159 -9.85 7.40 3.06
N PRO A 160 -9.46 7.69 4.33
CA PRO A 160 -8.58 8.81 4.63
C PRO A 160 -7.18 8.62 4.04
N GLY A 161 -6.66 7.39 3.96
CA GLY A 161 -5.37 7.11 3.30
C GLY A 161 -5.37 7.46 1.81
N GLY A 162 -6.42 7.09 1.09
CA GLY A 162 -6.60 7.42 -0.32
C GLY A 162 -6.86 8.91 -0.54
N PHE A 163 -7.63 9.56 0.35
CA PHE A 163 -7.82 11.00 0.30
C PHE A 163 -6.50 11.76 0.55
N LEU A 164 -5.70 11.32 1.51
CA LEU A 164 -4.38 11.90 1.79
C LEU A 164 -3.43 11.72 0.60
N SER A 165 -3.43 10.54 -0.03
CA SER A 165 -2.71 10.28 -1.28
C SER A 165 -3.08 11.30 -2.36
N PHE A 166 -4.38 11.57 -2.55
CA PHE A 166 -4.85 12.56 -3.51
C PHE A 166 -4.38 13.99 -3.20
N VAL A 167 -4.46 14.40 -1.93
CA VAL A 167 -4.00 15.74 -1.51
C VAL A 167 -2.51 15.90 -1.78
N ILE A 168 -1.70 14.92 -1.38
CA ILE A 168 -0.24 14.92 -1.63
C ILE A 168 0.04 14.97 -3.13
N TYR A 169 -0.64 14.12 -3.91
CA TYR A 169 -0.48 14.08 -5.35
C TYR A 169 -0.78 15.43 -6.01
N ARG A 170 -1.88 16.09 -5.65
CA ARG A 170 -2.19 17.44 -6.17
C ARG A 170 -1.13 18.47 -5.80
N ARG A 171 -0.57 18.41 -4.59
CA ARG A 171 0.51 19.32 -4.19
C ARG A 171 1.77 19.07 -5.01
N LEU A 172 2.15 17.81 -5.22
CA LEU A 172 3.30 17.46 -6.05
C LEU A 172 3.10 17.91 -7.51
N ALA A 173 1.89 17.77 -8.05
CA ALA A 173 1.55 18.25 -9.39
C ALA A 173 1.66 19.79 -9.50
N GLN A 174 1.19 20.52 -8.48
CA GLN A 174 1.34 21.99 -8.40
C GLN A 174 2.80 22.45 -8.43
N PHE A 175 3.72 21.67 -7.87
CA PHE A 175 5.16 21.96 -7.91
C PHE A 175 5.84 21.50 -9.21
N GLY A 176 5.10 20.94 -10.17
CA GLY A 176 5.66 20.38 -11.41
C GLY A 176 6.49 19.11 -11.18
N LEU A 177 6.35 18.47 -10.01
CA LEU A 177 7.13 17.30 -9.63
C LEU A 177 6.52 15.99 -10.11
N VAL A 178 5.27 15.98 -10.59
CA VAL A 178 4.59 14.80 -11.16
C VAL A 178 3.62 15.24 -12.25
N TYR A 179 3.32 14.34 -13.18
CA TYR A 179 2.41 14.60 -14.31
C TYR A 179 1.01 15.02 -13.83
N GLU A 180 0.41 16.03 -14.47
CA GLU A 180 -0.99 16.46 -14.25
C GLU A 180 -2.01 15.44 -14.78
#